data_AF-A0AAD3MNA6-F1
#
_entry.id   AF-A0AAD3MNA6-F1
#
_cell.length_a   1.000
_cell.length_b   1.000
_cell.length_c   1.000
_cell.angle_alpha   90.00
_cell.angle_beta   90.00
_cell.angle_gamma   90.00
#
_symmetry.space_group_name_H-M   'P 1'
#
loop_
_entity.id
_entity.type
_entity.pdbx_description
1 polymer ?
#
loop_
_entity_poly.entity_id
_entity_poly.type
_entity_poly.pdbx_seq_one_letter_code
_entity_poly.pdbx_strand_id
1 'polypeptide(L)'
;MAAMLHPNDRRKIARSLQIHEETGVPHSHWLEEQRGQEGGNGLGGPLRYPDPCIFWLHADMEALDKRLDARVDEMLSAGLIEELRDFHVRYNQQKVQDDSQNYEHGIFQSIGFKEFHDYLTAPESSTQQEKDTLRNKGIEAVKIATKRYARKQNKWVRNRFLKRPGDTVPAVYGLDVTDVSSWEETVLNPALQILGSLSKGEEPTIPPIRVQEAGQKNKRNFHTCDLCDKVIIGDLEWTAHLKSKKHHYHVRKKRRSDPACDQSQSSAAAPASAGETLSKDTCVPVAPGCSEISQESSQDTRTTHEEVPVTF
;
A
#
# COMPACT_ATOMS: atom_id res chain seq x y z
N MET A 1 -18.27 17.10 2.93
CA MET A 1 -17.76 15.70 2.91
C MET A 1 -17.97 14.96 1.58
N ALA A 2 -19.18 14.91 1.01
CA ALA A 2 -19.52 14.01 -0.10
C ALA A 2 -18.49 13.97 -1.26
N ALA A 3 -18.08 15.12 -1.80
CA ALA A 3 -17.12 15.21 -2.91
C ALA A 3 -15.71 14.62 -2.62
N MET A 4 -15.35 14.41 -1.35
CA MET A 4 -14.03 13.88 -0.96
C MET A 4 -13.98 12.35 -0.82
N LEU A 5 -15.14 11.70 -0.75
CA LEU A 5 -15.30 10.27 -0.50
C LEU A 5 -15.82 9.58 -1.75
N HIS A 6 -15.29 8.39 -2.06
CA HIS A 6 -15.83 7.58 -3.14
C HIS A 6 -17.18 6.97 -2.71
N PRO A 7 -18.22 6.86 -3.58
CA PRO A 7 -19.52 6.29 -3.19
C PRO A 7 -19.43 4.89 -2.56
N ASN A 8 -18.43 4.09 -2.94
CA ASN A 8 -18.18 2.77 -2.36
C ASN A 8 -17.46 2.79 -1.00
N ASP A 9 -16.99 3.94 -0.47
CA ASP A 9 -16.40 4.08 0.87
C ASP A 9 -17.49 4.04 1.97
N ARG A 10 -18.37 3.03 1.93
CA ARG A 10 -19.59 2.91 2.76
C ARG A 10 -19.35 3.23 4.24
N ARG A 11 -18.29 2.70 4.85
CA ARG A 11 -17.94 2.94 6.27
C ARG A 11 -17.62 4.41 6.58
N LYS A 12 -16.95 5.14 5.68
CA LYS A 12 -16.61 6.56 5.88
C LYS A 12 -17.81 7.47 5.61
N ILE A 13 -18.67 7.08 4.67
CA ILE A 13 -19.94 7.76 4.38
C ILE A 13 -20.85 7.61 5.60
N ALA A 14 -21.08 6.38 6.07
CA ALA A 14 -21.86 6.09 7.27
C ALA A 14 -21.36 6.89 8.49
N ARG A 15 -20.05 6.88 8.79
CA ARG A 15 -19.50 7.69 9.89
C ARG A 15 -19.69 9.20 9.69
N SER A 16 -19.66 9.70 8.46
CA SER A 16 -19.89 11.14 8.18
C SER A 16 -21.36 11.55 8.30
N LEU A 17 -22.28 10.64 7.98
CA LEU A 17 -23.72 10.83 8.20
C LEU A 17 -24.03 10.75 9.70
N GLN A 18 -23.52 9.75 10.40
CA GLN A 18 -23.65 9.60 11.85
C GLN A 18 -23.21 10.86 12.61
N ILE A 19 -22.04 11.43 12.29
CA ILE A 19 -21.56 12.67 12.94
C ILE A 19 -22.54 13.83 12.71
N HIS A 20 -23.13 13.94 11.52
CA HIS A 20 -24.11 14.98 11.21
C HIS A 20 -25.45 14.74 11.92
N GLU A 21 -25.89 13.49 12.04
CA GLU A 21 -27.08 13.09 12.79
C GLU A 21 -26.93 13.33 14.30
N GLU A 22 -25.78 12.96 14.87
CA GLU A 22 -25.47 13.12 16.30
C GLU A 22 -25.24 14.58 16.71
N THR A 23 -24.66 15.42 15.84
CA THR A 23 -24.25 16.80 16.20
C THR A 23 -25.05 17.91 15.53
N GLY A 24 -25.84 17.61 14.50
CA GLY A 24 -26.47 18.61 13.62
C GLY A 24 -25.48 19.38 12.72
N VAL A 25 -24.18 19.17 12.87
CA VAL A 25 -23.12 19.91 12.18
C VAL A 25 -22.46 19.03 11.10
N PRO A 26 -22.28 19.52 9.86
CA PRO A 26 -21.62 18.75 8.81
C PRO A 26 -20.20 18.35 9.21
N HIS A 27 -19.85 17.06 9.08
CA HIS A 27 -18.51 16.54 9.42
C HIS A 27 -17.34 17.27 8.71
N SER A 28 -17.58 17.94 7.58
CA SER A 28 -16.54 18.81 6.96
C SER A 28 -16.22 20.06 7.77
N HIS A 29 -17.17 20.64 8.51
CA HIS A 29 -16.95 21.81 9.38
C HIS A 29 -16.02 21.45 10.54
N TRP A 30 -16.31 20.36 11.26
CA TRP A 30 -15.43 19.82 12.31
C TRP A 30 -14.01 19.58 11.81
N LEU A 31 -13.86 19.06 10.59
CA LEU A 31 -12.56 18.83 9.95
C LEU A 31 -11.90 20.09 9.39
N GLU A 32 -12.58 21.23 9.33
CA GLU A 32 -12.04 22.52 8.92
C GLU A 32 -11.59 23.30 10.16
N GLU A 33 -12.47 23.41 11.15
CA GLU A 33 -12.21 23.96 12.47
C GLU A 33 -10.97 23.34 13.12
N GLN A 34 -10.86 22.01 13.15
CA GLN A 34 -9.66 21.33 13.66
C GLN A 34 -8.37 21.79 12.96
N ARG A 35 -8.38 22.04 11.64
CA ARG A 35 -7.18 22.47 10.91
C ARG A 35 -6.87 23.95 11.08
N GLY A 36 -7.88 24.75 11.39
CA GLY A 36 -7.76 26.18 11.67
C GLY A 36 -7.27 26.51 13.08
N GLN A 37 -7.24 25.52 13.99
CA GLN A 37 -6.61 25.66 15.30
C GLN A 37 -5.11 25.93 15.16
N GLU A 38 -4.54 26.68 16.11
CA GLU A 38 -3.09 26.92 16.19
C GLU A 38 -2.34 25.59 16.28
N GLY A 39 -1.35 25.39 15.40
CA GLY A 39 -0.65 24.10 15.22
C GLY A 39 -1.39 23.05 14.37
N GLY A 40 -2.61 23.33 13.91
CA GLY A 40 -3.38 22.49 12.98
C GLY A 40 -2.79 22.45 11.56
N ASN A 41 -3.09 21.39 10.80
CA ASN A 41 -2.54 21.20 9.44
C ASN A 41 -3.35 20.25 8.54
N GLY A 42 -2.81 19.90 7.37
CA GLY A 42 -3.42 18.97 6.41
C GLY A 42 -3.68 17.53 6.93
N LEU A 43 -3.21 17.17 8.12
CA LEU A 43 -3.42 15.88 8.79
C LEU A 43 -4.59 15.87 9.79
N GLY A 44 -4.91 17.02 10.39
CA GLY A 44 -5.86 17.18 11.49
C GLY A 44 -5.57 18.45 12.30
N GLY A 45 -6.03 18.48 13.56
CA GLY A 45 -5.65 19.52 14.52
C GLY A 45 -4.25 19.37 15.12
N PRO A 46 -3.90 20.21 16.11
CA PRO A 46 -2.57 20.27 16.68
C PRO A 46 -2.10 18.97 17.31
N LEU A 47 -0.78 18.84 17.43
CA LEU A 47 -0.14 17.77 18.17
C LEU A 47 -0.46 17.91 19.67
N ARG A 48 -0.75 16.79 20.33
CA ARG A 48 -1.08 16.76 21.77
C ARG A 48 0.11 17.16 22.67
N TYR A 49 1.32 16.93 22.20
CA TYR A 49 2.56 17.20 22.91
C TYR A 49 3.48 18.03 22.00
N PRO A 50 4.33 18.91 22.56
CA PRO A 50 5.39 19.58 21.81
C PRO A 50 6.42 18.55 21.33
N ASP A 51 7.04 18.86 20.19
CA ASP A 51 8.24 18.22 19.64
C ASP A 51 8.30 16.67 19.61
N PRO A 52 7.22 15.95 19.23
CA PRO A 52 7.29 14.50 19.09
C PRO A 52 8.18 14.09 17.90
N CYS A 53 9.09 13.14 18.15
CA CYS A 53 9.84 12.44 17.11
C CYS A 53 9.25 11.05 16.83
N ILE A 54 9.41 10.56 15.60
CA ILE A 54 9.03 9.21 15.17
C ILE A 54 10.29 8.48 14.71
N PHE A 55 10.68 7.41 15.40
CA PHE A 55 11.62 6.44 14.86
C PHE A 55 10.88 5.49 13.93
N TRP A 56 11.27 5.45 12.66
CA TRP A 56 10.71 4.55 11.66
C TRP A 56 11.76 3.51 11.26
N LEU A 57 11.61 2.32 11.86
CA LEU A 57 12.34 1.12 11.43
C LEU A 57 11.88 0.75 10.01
N HIS A 58 12.81 0.74 9.05
CA HIS A 58 12.54 0.33 7.68
C HIS A 58 13.58 -0.68 7.19
N ALA A 59 13.20 -1.53 6.25
CA ALA A 59 14.10 -2.46 5.59
C ALA A 59 13.87 -2.43 4.08
N ASP A 60 14.83 -2.96 3.33
CA ASP A 60 14.57 -3.43 1.97
C ASP A 60 13.40 -4.43 1.93
N MET A 61 12.66 -4.43 0.81
CA MET A 61 11.45 -5.23 0.64
C MET A 61 11.72 -6.70 0.35
N GLU A 62 12.85 -7.06 -0.26
CA GLU A 62 13.21 -8.47 -0.49
C GLU A 62 13.73 -9.10 0.81
N ALA A 63 14.58 -8.37 1.54
CA ALA A 63 15.03 -8.79 2.87
C ALA A 63 13.86 -8.92 3.86
N LEU A 64 12.93 -7.96 3.86
CA LEU A 64 11.73 -8.03 4.70
C LEU A 64 10.81 -9.19 4.29
N ASP A 65 10.53 -9.37 3.00
CA ASP A 65 9.64 -10.45 2.53
C ASP A 65 10.15 -11.84 2.93
N LYS A 66 11.46 -12.10 2.81
CA LYS A 66 12.09 -13.36 3.23
C LYS A 66 11.92 -13.61 4.73
N ARG A 67 12.14 -12.59 5.56
CA ARG A 67 11.94 -12.69 7.03
C ARG A 67 10.47 -12.87 7.40
N LEU A 68 9.54 -12.25 6.67
CA LEU A 68 8.11 -12.43 6.92
C LEU A 68 7.63 -13.86 6.57
N ASP A 69 8.19 -14.50 5.53
CA ASP A 69 7.91 -15.91 5.25
C ASP A 69 8.45 -16.81 6.36
N ALA A 70 9.74 -16.67 6.69
CA ALA A 70 10.39 -17.44 7.75
C ALA A 70 9.68 -17.28 9.09
N ARG A 71 9.23 -16.07 9.43
CA ARG A 71 8.46 -15.81 10.65
C ARG A 71 7.10 -16.52 10.67
N VAL A 72 6.44 -16.71 9.53
CA VAL A 72 5.21 -17.52 9.46
C VAL A 72 5.54 -19.00 9.64
N ASP A 73 6.67 -19.48 9.11
CA ASP A 73 7.12 -20.86 9.30
C ASP A 73 7.51 -21.14 10.78
N GLU A 74 8.13 -20.17 11.46
CA GLU A 74 8.33 -20.20 12.92
C GLU A 74 7.02 -20.18 13.71
N MET A 75 6.01 -19.41 13.28
CA MET A 75 4.71 -19.40 13.94
C MET A 75 4.02 -20.77 13.83
N LEU A 76 4.20 -21.48 12.71
CA LEU A 76 3.69 -22.83 12.54
C LEU A 76 4.39 -23.84 13.45
N SER A 77 5.71 -23.77 13.61
CA SER A 77 6.43 -24.64 14.55
C SER A 77 6.17 -24.30 16.02
N ALA A 78 5.79 -23.06 16.33
CA ALA A 78 5.38 -22.60 17.65
C ALA A 78 3.92 -22.93 18.02
N GLY A 79 3.14 -23.56 17.14
CA GLY A 79 1.77 -24.03 17.44
C GLY A 79 0.62 -23.14 16.93
N LEU A 80 0.83 -22.33 15.89
CA LEU A 80 -0.22 -21.49 15.30
C LEU A 80 -1.49 -22.28 14.92
N ILE A 81 -1.36 -23.52 14.43
CA ILE A 81 -2.53 -24.31 14.00
C ILE A 81 -3.40 -24.71 15.20
N GLU A 82 -2.75 -25.03 16.31
CA GLU A 82 -3.37 -25.42 17.58
C GLU A 82 -4.13 -24.23 18.19
N GLU A 83 -3.52 -23.03 18.21
CA GLU A 83 -4.19 -21.79 18.63
C GLU A 83 -5.43 -21.48 17.77
N LEU A 84 -5.32 -21.62 16.44
CA LEU A 84 -6.41 -21.35 15.52
C LEU A 84 -7.55 -22.37 15.64
N ARG A 85 -7.24 -23.64 15.91
CA ARG A 85 -8.24 -24.69 16.19
C ARG A 85 -8.94 -24.46 17.52
N ASP A 86 -8.21 -24.10 18.57
CA ASP A 86 -8.77 -23.78 19.88
C ASP A 86 -9.72 -22.56 19.80
N PHE A 87 -9.28 -21.48 19.16
CA PHE A 87 -10.12 -20.31 18.92
C PHE A 87 -11.34 -20.66 18.05
N HIS A 88 -11.19 -21.55 17.05
CA HIS A 88 -12.31 -22.00 16.25
C HIS A 88 -13.38 -22.68 17.12
N VAL A 89 -12.99 -23.66 17.93
CA VAL A 89 -13.93 -24.40 18.79
C VAL A 89 -14.59 -23.48 19.82
N ARG A 90 -13.82 -22.61 20.49
CA ARG A 90 -14.34 -21.75 21.56
C ARG A 90 -15.25 -20.62 21.09
N TYR A 91 -15.02 -20.06 19.90
CA TYR A 91 -15.69 -18.81 19.46
C TYR A 91 -16.27 -18.85 18.05
N ASN A 92 -15.66 -19.58 17.12
CA ASN A 92 -16.04 -19.53 15.71
C ASN A 92 -17.14 -20.55 15.37
N GLN A 93 -17.14 -21.72 16.00
CA GLN A 93 -18.00 -22.85 15.63
C GLN A 93 -19.49 -22.49 15.77
N GLN A 94 -19.90 -21.94 16.92
CA GLN A 94 -21.27 -21.44 17.13
C GLN A 94 -21.61 -20.34 16.10
N LYS A 95 -20.70 -19.39 15.88
CA LYS A 95 -20.91 -18.30 14.92
C LYS A 95 -21.08 -18.76 13.46
N VAL A 96 -20.45 -19.88 13.08
CA VAL A 96 -20.68 -20.55 11.78
C VAL A 96 -22.05 -21.21 11.74
N GLN A 97 -22.45 -21.92 12.80
CA GLN A 97 -23.76 -22.57 12.89
C GLN A 97 -24.92 -21.56 12.83
N ASP A 98 -24.75 -20.39 13.45
CA ASP A 98 -25.72 -19.29 13.46
C ASP A 98 -25.70 -18.43 12.16
N ASP A 99 -24.89 -18.78 11.14
CA ASP A 99 -24.60 -17.99 9.94
C ASP A 99 -24.31 -16.49 10.23
N SER A 100 -23.67 -16.22 11.37
CA SER A 100 -23.43 -14.87 11.91
C SER A 100 -21.96 -14.45 11.86
N GLN A 101 -21.19 -15.11 10.98
CA GLN A 101 -19.76 -14.89 10.81
C GLN A 101 -19.44 -13.53 10.19
N ASN A 102 -18.45 -12.84 10.76
CA ASN A 102 -18.14 -11.48 10.35
C ASN A 102 -16.66 -11.12 10.46
N TYR A 103 -15.90 -11.49 9.42
CA TYR A 103 -14.48 -11.13 9.24
C TYR A 103 -14.21 -9.63 9.05
N GLU A 104 -15.26 -8.80 9.03
CA GLU A 104 -15.12 -7.35 8.99
C GLU A 104 -15.02 -6.69 10.38
N HIS A 105 -15.07 -7.44 11.49
CA HIS A 105 -15.14 -6.87 12.85
C HIS A 105 -14.26 -7.60 13.88
N GLY A 106 -13.76 -6.85 14.87
CA GLY A 106 -13.02 -7.37 16.02
C GLY A 106 -11.80 -8.23 15.66
N ILE A 107 -11.56 -9.27 16.48
CA ILE A 107 -10.44 -10.20 16.34
C ILE A 107 -10.43 -10.95 14.99
N PHE A 108 -11.59 -11.14 14.36
CA PHE A 108 -11.72 -11.78 13.04
C PHE A 108 -11.09 -10.97 11.89
N GLN A 109 -10.78 -9.69 12.10
CA GLN A 109 -9.99 -8.89 11.13
C GLN A 109 -8.51 -9.27 11.09
N SER A 110 -7.99 -9.98 12.10
CA SER A 110 -6.59 -10.41 12.21
C SER A 110 -6.10 -11.17 10.97
N ILE A 111 -4.78 -11.14 10.71
CA ILE A 111 -4.16 -11.96 9.68
C ILE A 111 -3.77 -13.28 10.35
N GLY A 112 -4.15 -14.40 9.75
CA GLY A 112 -4.10 -15.72 10.37
C GLY A 112 -5.47 -16.38 10.26
N PHE A 113 -6.39 -16.03 11.16
CA PHE A 113 -7.61 -16.80 11.35
C PHE A 113 -8.51 -16.92 10.11
N LYS A 114 -8.81 -15.82 9.43
CA LYS A 114 -9.67 -15.82 8.23
C LYS A 114 -9.00 -16.50 7.02
N GLU A 115 -7.67 -16.47 6.93
CA GLU A 115 -6.91 -17.17 5.90
C GLU A 115 -6.99 -18.70 6.08
N PHE A 116 -7.17 -19.19 7.31
CA PHE A 116 -7.41 -20.60 7.63
C PHE A 116 -8.90 -20.97 7.72
N HIS A 117 -9.84 -20.09 7.39
CA HIS A 117 -11.28 -20.36 7.53
C HIS A 117 -11.70 -21.69 6.89
N ASP A 118 -11.40 -21.88 5.60
CA ASP A 118 -11.75 -23.08 4.83
C ASP A 118 -11.22 -24.36 5.49
N TYR A 119 -10.00 -24.31 6.05
CA TYR A 119 -9.37 -25.43 6.76
C TYR A 119 -10.07 -25.75 8.09
N LEU A 120 -10.43 -24.71 8.85
CA LEU A 120 -11.04 -24.84 10.17
C LEU A 120 -12.53 -25.25 10.09
N THR A 121 -13.22 -24.95 8.99
CA THR A 121 -14.61 -25.38 8.73
C THR A 121 -14.72 -26.55 7.75
N ALA A 122 -13.61 -27.24 7.44
CA ALA A 122 -13.64 -28.42 6.59
C ALA A 122 -14.54 -29.52 7.22
N PRO A 123 -15.50 -30.10 6.48
CA PRO A 123 -16.35 -31.18 7.01
C PRO A 123 -15.55 -32.36 7.54
N GLU A 124 -16.09 -33.08 8.53
CA GLU A 124 -15.42 -34.30 9.04
C GLU A 124 -15.39 -35.45 8.03
N SER A 125 -16.22 -35.38 6.99
CA SER A 125 -16.15 -36.29 5.83
C SER A 125 -15.02 -35.96 4.85
N SER A 126 -14.33 -34.81 4.98
CA SER A 126 -13.20 -34.47 4.12
C SER A 126 -12.00 -35.36 4.41
N THR A 127 -11.36 -35.82 3.34
CA THR A 127 -10.15 -36.63 3.40
C THR A 127 -8.98 -35.86 4.01
N GLN A 128 -8.01 -36.59 4.56
CA GLN A 128 -6.80 -35.97 5.11
C GLN A 128 -6.07 -35.12 4.06
N GLN A 129 -5.98 -35.61 2.81
CA GLN A 129 -5.36 -34.89 1.70
C GLN A 129 -6.05 -33.56 1.38
N GLU A 130 -7.38 -33.49 1.47
CA GLU A 130 -8.12 -32.22 1.32
C GLU A 130 -7.84 -31.27 2.48
N LYS A 131 -7.88 -31.77 3.72
CA LYS A 131 -7.56 -30.98 4.92
C LYS A 131 -6.13 -30.41 4.86
N ASP A 132 -5.15 -31.20 4.43
CA ASP A 132 -3.75 -30.76 4.25
C ASP A 132 -3.61 -29.74 3.11
N THR A 133 -4.36 -29.91 2.01
CA THR A 133 -4.40 -28.94 0.90
C THR A 133 -4.96 -27.59 1.36
N LEU A 134 -6.05 -27.60 2.14
CA LEU A 134 -6.63 -26.38 2.73
C LEU A 134 -5.70 -25.73 3.75
N ARG A 135 -5.00 -26.52 4.57
CA ARG A 135 -3.95 -26.03 5.49
C ARG A 135 -2.85 -25.28 4.74
N ASN A 136 -2.30 -25.89 3.68
CA ASN A 136 -1.23 -25.29 2.89
C ASN A 136 -1.69 -24.02 2.16
N LYS A 137 -2.93 -24.01 1.63
CA LYS A 137 -3.56 -22.80 1.08
C LYS A 137 -3.67 -21.68 2.12
N GLY A 138 -4.01 -22.00 3.37
CA GLY A 138 -4.06 -21.05 4.48
C GLY A 138 -2.70 -20.46 4.82
N ILE A 139 -1.65 -21.29 4.89
CA ILE A 139 -0.26 -20.85 5.13
C ILE A 139 0.17 -19.81 4.09
N GLU A 140 0.01 -20.12 2.79
CA GLU A 140 0.38 -19.21 1.71
C GLU A 140 -0.46 -17.93 1.70
N ALA A 141 -1.75 -18.04 2.05
CA ALA A 141 -2.62 -16.87 2.21
C ALA A 141 -2.13 -15.95 3.35
N VAL A 142 -1.68 -16.50 4.49
CA VAL A 142 -1.09 -15.73 5.60
C VAL A 142 0.22 -15.05 5.19
N LYS A 143 1.13 -15.75 4.51
CA LYS A 143 2.38 -15.17 3.98
C LYS A 143 2.07 -13.98 3.06
N ILE A 144 1.18 -14.17 2.09
CA ILE A 144 0.73 -13.12 1.16
C ILE A 144 0.05 -11.94 1.89
N ALA A 145 -0.83 -12.22 2.86
CA ALA A 145 -1.54 -11.19 3.62
C ALA A 145 -0.59 -10.34 4.47
N THR A 146 0.37 -10.97 5.14
CA THR A 146 1.41 -10.32 5.95
C THR A 146 2.30 -9.42 5.10
N LYS A 147 2.78 -9.93 3.96
CA LYS A 147 3.55 -9.15 2.95
C LYS A 147 2.79 -7.95 2.40
N ARG A 148 1.47 -8.10 2.16
CA ARG A 148 0.59 -6.99 1.76
C ARG A 148 0.39 -5.97 2.88
N TYR A 149 0.32 -6.42 4.13
CA TYR A 149 0.18 -5.55 5.29
C TYR A 149 1.43 -4.70 5.54
N ALA A 150 2.63 -5.30 5.50
CA ALA A 150 3.89 -4.57 5.61
C ALA A 150 4.02 -3.46 4.52
N ARG A 151 3.72 -3.80 3.26
CA ARG A 151 3.65 -2.81 2.15
C ARG A 151 2.62 -1.70 2.42
N LYS A 152 1.47 -2.04 3.01
CA LYS A 152 0.42 -1.07 3.38
C LYS A 152 0.88 -0.14 4.52
N GLN A 153 1.58 -0.65 5.52
CA GLN A 153 2.18 0.14 6.61
C GLN A 153 3.22 1.12 6.05
N ASN A 154 4.17 0.65 5.24
CA ASN A 154 5.18 1.51 4.60
C ASN A 154 4.54 2.57 3.69
N LYS A 155 3.52 2.21 2.90
CA LYS A 155 2.73 3.16 2.11
C LYS A 155 1.99 4.17 2.99
N TRP A 156 1.51 3.78 4.17
CA TRP A 156 0.84 4.68 5.10
C TRP A 156 1.82 5.67 5.73
N VAL A 157 2.93 5.21 6.30
CA VAL A 157 3.98 6.08 6.89
C VAL A 157 4.47 7.11 5.87
N ARG A 158 4.84 6.66 4.66
CA ARG A 158 5.30 7.56 3.58
C ARG A 158 4.25 8.60 3.18
N ASN A 159 2.97 8.23 3.10
CA ASN A 159 1.91 9.16 2.67
C ASN A 159 1.29 10.00 3.81
N ARG A 160 1.45 9.59 5.07
CA ARG A 160 0.95 10.29 6.26
C ARG A 160 1.97 11.30 6.78
N PHE A 161 3.24 10.93 6.90
CA PHE A 161 4.27 11.78 7.48
C PHE A 161 5.22 12.36 6.44
N LEU A 162 5.77 11.55 5.53
CA LEU A 162 6.89 12.01 4.67
C LEU A 162 6.48 12.86 3.46
N LYS A 163 5.34 12.57 2.82
CA LYS A 163 4.85 13.30 1.63
C LYS A 163 3.95 14.51 1.93
N ARG A 164 3.95 14.98 3.17
CA ARG A 164 3.10 16.10 3.60
C ARG A 164 3.98 17.06 4.40
N PRO A 165 4.71 17.96 3.72
CA PRO A 165 5.58 18.91 4.40
C PRO A 165 4.74 19.90 5.23
N GLY A 166 5.29 20.30 6.37
CA GLY A 166 4.74 21.28 7.30
C GLY A 166 5.36 21.09 8.69
N ASP A 167 5.69 22.18 9.36
CA ASP A 167 6.46 22.18 10.62
C ASP A 167 5.71 21.54 11.81
N THR A 168 4.41 21.34 11.63
CA THR A 168 3.48 20.68 12.57
C THR A 168 3.34 19.17 12.32
N VAL A 169 4.19 18.58 11.47
CA VAL A 169 4.29 17.13 11.29
C VAL A 169 5.49 16.61 12.09
N PRO A 170 5.33 15.56 12.93
CA PRO A 170 6.42 15.00 13.73
C PRO A 170 7.65 14.64 12.89
N ALA A 171 8.85 14.97 13.38
CA ALA A 171 10.10 14.64 12.71
C ALA A 171 10.28 13.11 12.64
N VAL A 172 10.45 12.57 11.43
CA VAL A 172 10.61 11.12 11.22
C VAL A 172 12.07 10.77 10.96
N TYR A 173 12.67 9.98 11.83
CA TYR A 173 14.03 9.48 11.68
C TYR A 173 13.99 8.04 11.17
N GLY A 174 14.68 7.78 10.06
CA GLY A 174 14.81 6.44 9.48
C GLY A 174 15.91 5.66 10.16
N LEU A 175 15.63 4.41 10.51
CA LEU A 175 16.61 3.47 11.05
C LEU A 175 16.55 2.20 10.21
N ASP A 176 17.70 1.76 9.68
CA ASP A 176 17.74 0.65 8.74
C ASP A 176 17.84 -0.69 9.48
N VAL A 177 16.79 -1.49 9.33
CA VAL A 177 16.68 -2.88 9.82
C VAL A 177 16.72 -3.87 8.66
N THR A 178 17.41 -3.55 7.57
CA THR A 178 17.63 -4.49 6.45
C THR A 178 18.49 -5.67 6.91
N ASP A 179 19.67 -5.40 7.46
CA ASP A 179 20.44 -6.39 8.21
C ASP A 179 20.05 -6.35 9.70
N VAL A 180 20.00 -7.53 10.34
CA VAL A 180 19.71 -7.68 11.77
C VAL A 180 20.99 -7.83 12.58
N SER A 181 22.08 -8.39 12.01
CA SER A 181 23.36 -8.48 12.73
C SER A 181 23.95 -7.10 13.06
N SER A 182 23.72 -6.11 12.19
CA SER A 182 24.20 -4.73 12.34
C SER A 182 23.29 -3.83 13.20
N TRP A 183 22.30 -4.40 13.92
CA TRP A 183 21.28 -3.65 14.69
C TRP A 183 21.85 -2.56 15.62
N GLU A 184 22.94 -2.86 16.31
CA GLU A 184 23.60 -1.91 17.21
C GLU A 184 24.07 -0.66 16.46
N GLU A 185 24.67 -0.84 15.29
CA GLU A 185 25.25 0.23 14.47
C GLU A 185 24.19 0.99 13.66
N THR A 186 23.19 0.29 13.11
CA THR A 186 22.18 0.89 12.19
C THR A 186 20.91 1.36 12.89
N VAL A 187 20.65 0.93 14.12
CA VAL A 187 19.41 1.23 14.87
C VAL A 187 19.68 1.77 16.26
N LEU A 188 20.31 1.01 17.15
CA LEU A 188 20.34 1.37 18.58
C LEU A 188 21.17 2.62 18.84
N ASN A 189 22.44 2.62 18.40
CA ASN A 189 23.32 3.77 18.60
C ASN A 189 22.80 5.04 17.91
N PRO A 190 22.34 5.00 16.64
CA PRO A 190 21.63 6.12 16.01
C PRO A 190 20.41 6.62 16.78
N ALA A 191 19.54 5.73 17.26
CA ALA A 191 18.32 6.12 18.00
C ALA A 191 18.66 6.80 19.33
N LEU A 192 19.63 6.26 20.07
CA LEU A 192 20.11 6.84 21.33
C LEU A 192 20.79 8.20 21.12
N GLN A 193 21.57 8.35 20.04
CA GLN A 193 22.17 9.63 19.67
C GLN A 193 21.10 10.69 19.35
N ILE A 194 20.11 10.34 18.52
CA ILE A 194 19.01 11.24 18.15
C ILE A 194 18.20 11.63 19.40
N LEU A 195 17.83 10.67 20.24
CA LEU A 195 17.11 10.93 21.48
C LEU A 195 17.94 11.82 22.44
N GLY A 196 19.24 11.57 22.53
CA GLY A 196 20.18 12.36 23.32
C GLY A 196 20.22 13.83 22.89
N SER A 197 20.39 14.10 21.59
CA SER A 197 20.36 15.48 21.06
C SER A 197 19.00 16.15 21.27
N LEU A 198 17.90 15.47 20.91
CA LEU A 198 16.54 16.03 21.08
C LEU A 198 16.22 16.35 22.54
N SER A 199 16.64 15.50 23.50
CA SER A 199 16.43 15.73 24.93
C SER A 199 17.14 16.97 25.49
N LYS A 200 18.16 17.47 24.77
CA LYS A 200 18.90 18.69 25.11
C LYS A 200 18.47 19.93 24.31
N GLY A 201 17.58 19.77 23.34
CA GLY A 201 17.26 20.82 22.36
C GLY A 201 18.35 21.04 21.30
N GLU A 202 19.26 20.07 21.11
CA GLU A 202 20.30 20.10 20.07
C GLU A 202 19.76 19.46 18.77
N GLU A 203 20.16 19.96 17.60
CA GLU A 203 19.85 19.28 16.33
C GLU A 203 20.62 17.95 16.23
N PRO A 204 19.95 16.80 15.99
CA PRO A 204 20.64 15.53 15.80
C PRO A 204 21.52 15.51 14.55
N THR A 205 22.71 14.90 14.66
CA THR A 205 23.65 14.68 13.54
C THR A 205 23.01 13.95 12.36
N ILE A 206 22.03 13.07 12.64
CA ILE A 206 21.26 12.34 11.65
C ILE A 206 19.99 13.14 11.35
N PRO A 207 19.83 13.73 10.16
CA PRO A 207 18.66 14.55 9.84
C PRO A 207 17.40 13.67 9.68
N PRO A 208 16.19 14.20 9.99
CA PRO A 208 14.95 13.50 9.73
C PRO A 208 14.73 13.31 8.22
N ILE A 209 14.08 12.20 7.84
CA ILE A 209 13.75 11.88 6.45
C ILE A 209 12.83 12.97 5.87
N ARG A 210 13.30 13.62 4.81
CA ARG A 210 12.50 14.52 3.97
C ARG A 210 12.37 13.93 2.57
N VAL A 211 11.14 13.71 2.11
CA VAL A 211 10.87 13.29 0.72
C VAL A 211 10.62 14.54 -0.11
N GLN A 212 11.55 14.87 -1.01
CA GLN A 212 11.38 15.98 -1.95
C GLN A 212 10.16 15.74 -2.87
N GLU A 213 9.31 16.76 -3.07
CA GLU A 213 8.09 16.67 -3.88
C GLU A 213 8.40 16.58 -5.39
N ALA A 214 8.72 15.38 -5.88
CA ALA A 214 8.73 15.08 -7.32
C ALA A 214 7.30 14.79 -7.83
N GLY A 215 6.45 15.82 -7.91
CA GLY A 215 5.16 15.72 -8.61
C GLY A 215 4.09 16.74 -8.21
N GLN A 216 3.30 17.19 -9.19
CA GLN A 216 2.13 18.04 -8.96
C GLN A 216 1.13 17.35 -8.02
N LYS A 217 0.61 18.11 -7.04
CA LYS A 217 -0.43 17.65 -6.11
C LYS A 217 -1.69 17.27 -6.89
N ASN A 218 -1.99 15.97 -6.91
CA ASN A 218 -3.14 15.41 -7.60
C ASN A 218 -4.45 16.01 -7.04
N LYS A 219 -5.11 16.87 -7.84
CA LYS A 219 -6.38 17.48 -7.46
C LYS A 219 -7.43 16.38 -7.38
N ARG A 220 -8.06 16.24 -6.21
CA ARG A 220 -9.08 15.21 -5.94
C ARG A 220 -10.45 15.60 -6.49
N ASN A 221 -10.48 15.99 -7.77
CA ASN A 221 -11.71 16.30 -8.49
C ASN A 221 -12.53 15.02 -8.70
N PHE A 222 -13.85 15.17 -8.78
CA PHE A 222 -14.79 14.08 -8.98
C PHE A 222 -15.12 13.96 -10.48
N HIS A 223 -14.82 12.80 -11.06
CA HIS A 223 -15.04 12.50 -12.47
C HIS A 223 -15.95 11.27 -12.62
N THR A 224 -16.82 11.27 -13.63
CA THR A 224 -17.68 10.13 -13.98
C THR A 224 -17.42 9.74 -15.42
N CYS A 225 -17.27 8.43 -15.70
CA CYS A 225 -17.20 7.89 -17.05
C CYS A 225 -18.46 7.10 -17.38
N ASP A 226 -19.35 7.71 -18.17
CA ASP A 226 -20.61 7.09 -18.61
C ASP A 226 -20.38 5.82 -19.44
N LEU A 227 -19.29 5.77 -20.21
CA LEU A 227 -18.94 4.59 -21.03
C LEU A 227 -18.56 3.38 -20.17
N CYS A 228 -18.05 3.61 -18.96
CA CYS A 228 -17.57 2.56 -18.05
C CYS A 228 -18.46 2.34 -16.83
N ASP A 229 -19.47 3.19 -16.63
CA ASP A 229 -20.26 3.34 -15.40
C ASP A 229 -19.38 3.37 -14.15
N LYS A 230 -18.51 4.39 -14.09
CA LYS A 230 -17.50 4.54 -13.03
C LYS A 230 -17.33 5.97 -12.56
N VAL A 231 -17.39 6.13 -11.25
CA VAL A 231 -16.87 7.30 -10.52
C VAL A 231 -15.37 7.12 -10.27
N ILE A 232 -14.61 8.20 -10.44
CA ILE A 232 -13.17 8.27 -10.22
C ILE A 232 -12.88 9.59 -9.50
N ILE A 233 -12.03 9.54 -8.45
CA ILE A 233 -11.64 10.73 -7.69
C ILE A 233 -10.14 10.94 -7.88
N GLY A 234 -9.76 12.05 -8.51
CA GLY A 234 -8.38 12.41 -8.84
C GLY A 234 -8.14 12.56 -10.35
N ASP A 235 -7.49 13.66 -10.74
CA ASP A 235 -7.17 13.97 -12.14
C ASP A 235 -6.16 12.98 -12.75
N LEU A 236 -5.21 12.49 -11.94
CA LEU A 236 -4.24 11.49 -12.39
C LEU A 236 -4.90 10.12 -12.63
N GLU A 237 -5.76 9.67 -11.71
CA GLU A 237 -6.52 8.43 -11.83
C GLU A 237 -7.51 8.50 -12.99
N TRP A 238 -8.12 9.67 -13.23
CA TRP A 238 -8.96 9.93 -14.40
C TRP A 238 -8.17 9.81 -15.71
N THR A 239 -7.01 10.47 -15.79
CA THR A 239 -6.12 10.40 -16.96
C THR A 239 -5.63 8.97 -17.22
N ALA A 240 -5.31 8.21 -16.17
CA ALA A 240 -4.94 6.81 -16.26
C ALA A 240 -6.12 5.91 -16.68
N HIS A 241 -7.34 6.22 -16.24
CA HIS A 241 -8.55 5.51 -16.64
C HIS A 241 -8.84 5.69 -18.14
N LEU A 242 -8.78 6.91 -18.67
CA LEU A 242 -9.02 7.18 -20.09
C LEU A 242 -8.07 6.36 -20.98
N LYS A 243 -6.80 6.24 -20.58
CA LYS A 243 -5.76 5.43 -21.26
C LYS A 243 -5.87 3.92 -21.01
N SER A 244 -6.81 3.47 -20.18
CA SER A 244 -6.88 2.06 -19.76
C SER A 244 -7.46 1.14 -20.84
N LYS A 245 -6.94 -0.09 -20.92
CA LYS A 245 -7.44 -1.12 -21.85
C LYS A 245 -8.96 -1.35 -21.75
N LYS A 246 -9.53 -1.27 -20.53
CA LYS A 246 -10.98 -1.42 -20.31
C LYS A 246 -11.78 -0.23 -20.85
N HIS A 247 -11.32 1.01 -20.63
CA HIS A 247 -11.96 2.18 -21.22
C HIS A 247 -11.90 2.13 -22.76
N HIS A 248 -10.73 1.88 -23.34
CA HIS A 248 -10.58 1.69 -24.79
C HIS A 248 -11.45 0.56 -25.36
N TYR A 249 -11.65 -0.55 -24.63
CA TYR A 249 -12.58 -1.61 -25.02
C TYR A 249 -14.04 -1.12 -25.04
N HIS A 250 -14.50 -0.38 -24.02
CA HIS A 250 -15.85 0.18 -23.98
C HIS A 250 -16.07 1.23 -25.09
N VAL A 251 -15.08 2.11 -25.34
CA VAL A 251 -15.10 3.05 -26.47
C VAL A 251 -15.24 2.32 -27.81
N ARG A 252 -14.44 1.28 -28.05
CA ARG A 252 -14.53 0.45 -29.27
C ARG A 252 -15.86 -0.30 -29.36
N LYS A 253 -16.41 -0.78 -28.24
CA LYS A 253 -17.73 -1.44 -28.21
C LYS A 253 -18.83 -0.45 -28.60
N LYS A 254 -18.88 0.74 -28.01
CA LYS A 254 -19.88 1.76 -28.36
C LYS A 254 -19.78 2.19 -29.82
N ARG A 255 -18.57 2.43 -30.35
CA ARG A 255 -18.36 2.75 -31.78
C ARG A 255 -18.84 1.65 -32.75
N ARG A 256 -18.90 0.38 -32.31
CA ARG A 256 -19.46 -0.73 -33.11
C ARG A 256 -20.98 -0.83 -32.99
N SER A 257 -21.57 -0.33 -31.91
CA SER A 257 -23.02 -0.28 -31.69
C SER A 257 -23.66 0.95 -32.36
N ASP A 258 -22.95 2.09 -32.37
CA ASP A 258 -23.41 3.36 -32.94
C ASP A 258 -22.53 3.79 -34.14
N PRO A 259 -22.70 3.21 -35.36
CA PRO A 259 -21.94 3.60 -36.55
C PRO A 259 -22.28 5.02 -37.09
N ALA A 260 -23.24 5.72 -36.49
CA ALA A 260 -23.74 7.02 -36.95
C ALA A 260 -23.01 8.25 -36.33
N CYS A 261 -22.02 8.06 -35.46
CA CYS A 261 -21.37 9.16 -34.73
C CYS A 261 -20.10 9.74 -35.41
N ASP A 262 -19.94 9.54 -36.72
CA ASP A 262 -18.68 9.81 -37.45
C ASP A 262 -18.71 11.09 -38.33
N GLN A 263 -19.61 12.04 -38.03
CA GLN A 263 -19.74 13.31 -38.79
C GLN A 263 -19.45 14.60 -37.99
N SER A 264 -19.03 14.50 -36.72
CA SER A 264 -18.75 15.68 -35.86
C SER A 264 -17.27 15.89 -35.52
N GLN A 265 -16.34 15.18 -36.18
CA GLN A 265 -14.88 15.44 -36.11
C GLN A 265 -14.21 15.42 -37.50
N SER A 266 -14.86 16.03 -38.50
CA SER A 266 -14.32 16.18 -39.86
C SER A 266 -14.77 17.48 -40.55
N SER A 267 -14.65 18.62 -39.88
CA SER A 267 -15.00 19.94 -40.46
C SER A 267 -14.19 21.10 -39.87
N ALA A 268 -12.86 20.99 -39.94
CA ALA A 268 -11.96 22.15 -39.89
C ALA A 268 -11.28 22.30 -41.27
N ALA A 269 -12.01 22.90 -42.22
CA ALA A 269 -11.46 23.23 -43.52
C ALA A 269 -10.42 24.35 -43.38
N ALA A 270 -9.27 24.20 -44.04
CA ALA A 270 -8.23 25.22 -44.10
C ALA A 270 -8.62 26.36 -45.07
N PRO A 271 -8.21 27.61 -44.80
CA PRO A 271 -8.08 28.63 -45.82
C PRO A 271 -6.68 28.54 -46.49
N ALA A 272 -6.66 28.49 -47.82
CA ALA A 272 -5.52 28.96 -48.62
C ALA A 272 -5.67 30.48 -48.82
N SER A 273 -4.67 31.31 -49.15
CA SER A 273 -3.23 31.14 -49.45
C SER A 273 -2.48 32.42 -48.95
N ALA A 274 -1.19 32.71 -49.16
CA ALA A 274 -0.08 32.14 -49.93
C ALA A 274 1.27 32.55 -49.27
N GLY A 275 2.42 32.16 -49.86
CA GLY A 275 3.72 32.80 -49.58
C GLY A 275 4.88 31.83 -49.29
N GLU A 276 5.65 31.54 -50.34
CA GLU A 276 7.01 30.98 -50.45
C GLU A 276 7.95 31.12 -49.21
N THR A 277 8.87 30.21 -48.88
CA THR A 277 9.86 29.51 -49.74
C THR A 277 10.48 28.25 -49.08
N LEU A 278 11.04 27.36 -49.92
CA LEU A 278 12.15 26.39 -49.74
C LEU A 278 12.95 26.42 -48.39
N SER A 279 13.35 25.29 -47.77
CA SER A 279 14.04 24.14 -48.39
C SER A 279 13.94 22.79 -47.64
N LYS A 280 14.04 21.72 -48.44
CA LYS A 280 14.51 20.34 -48.15
C LYS A 280 15.60 20.25 -47.06
N ASP A 281 15.74 19.19 -46.26
CA ASP A 281 15.94 17.80 -46.74
C ASP A 281 15.56 16.66 -45.76
N THR A 282 14.86 15.67 -46.33
CA THR A 282 15.14 14.22 -46.34
C THR A 282 15.51 13.46 -45.05
N CYS A 283 14.49 12.74 -44.56
CA CYS A 283 14.47 11.58 -43.67
C CYS A 283 15.39 10.38 -44.07
N VAL A 284 15.86 9.57 -43.10
CA VAL A 284 15.66 8.09 -42.99
C VAL A 284 16.53 7.47 -41.86
N PRO A 285 16.05 6.43 -41.12
CA PRO A 285 16.71 5.94 -39.89
C PRO A 285 17.47 4.60 -40.06
N VAL A 286 18.32 4.25 -39.08
CA VAL A 286 18.89 2.89 -38.94
C VAL A 286 18.96 2.42 -37.48
N ALA A 287 18.42 1.22 -37.26
CA ALA A 287 18.79 0.22 -36.26
C ALA A 287 18.77 -1.14 -37.02
N PRO A 288 19.17 -2.31 -36.46
CA PRO A 288 19.75 -2.63 -35.15
C PRO A 288 21.06 -3.46 -35.26
N GLY A 289 21.53 -4.11 -34.19
CA GLY A 289 22.59 -5.15 -34.28
C GLY A 289 22.94 -5.86 -32.95
N CYS A 290 22.86 -7.19 -32.93
CA CYS A 290 23.25 -8.06 -31.81
C CYS A 290 24.69 -8.61 -31.95
N SER A 291 25.38 -8.84 -30.81
CA SER A 291 26.27 -10.00 -30.49
C SER A 291 26.67 -9.85 -29.01
N GLU A 292 26.63 -10.79 -28.04
CA GLU A 292 26.78 -12.26 -27.92
C GLU A 292 28.23 -12.73 -27.60
N ILE A 293 28.39 -13.67 -26.63
CA ILE A 293 29.60 -14.49 -26.26
C ILE A 293 30.70 -13.72 -25.44
N SER A 294 31.44 -14.21 -24.41
CA SER A 294 31.64 -15.48 -23.63
C SER A 294 31.56 -15.17 -22.10
N GLN A 295 31.37 -16.05 -21.09
CA GLN A 295 31.95 -17.37 -20.71
C GLN A 295 33.45 -17.41 -20.32
N GLU A 296 33.74 -17.55 -19.01
CA GLU A 296 34.64 -18.53 -18.32
C GLU A 296 34.71 -18.17 -16.80
N SER A 297 34.39 -19.06 -15.85
CA SER A 297 35.17 -20.19 -15.26
C SER A 297 35.80 -19.80 -13.90
N SER A 298 35.18 -20.14 -12.76
CA SER A 298 35.45 -21.33 -11.91
C SER A 298 36.59 -21.17 -10.89
N GLN A 299 36.30 -21.36 -9.60
CA GLN A 299 36.97 -22.40 -8.77
C GLN A 299 36.33 -22.56 -7.37
N ASP A 300 36.14 -23.83 -6.98
CA ASP A 300 35.73 -24.29 -5.65
C ASP A 300 36.83 -24.10 -4.59
N THR A 301 36.44 -23.98 -3.32
CA THR A 301 37.13 -24.68 -2.21
C THR A 301 36.17 -24.99 -1.05
N ARG A 302 36.05 -26.28 -0.72
CA ARG A 302 35.65 -26.79 0.61
C ARG A 302 36.75 -26.38 1.63
N THR A 303 36.56 -26.42 2.96
CA THR A 303 36.12 -27.57 3.76
C THR A 303 35.84 -27.19 5.24
N THR A 304 35.23 -28.14 5.96
CA THR A 304 35.27 -28.43 7.42
C THR A 304 34.47 -27.59 8.43
N HIS A 305 33.74 -28.34 9.27
CA HIS A 305 33.03 -27.94 10.49
C HIS A 305 33.98 -27.76 11.69
N GLU A 306 33.53 -27.03 12.71
CA GLU A 306 33.70 -27.44 14.11
C GLU A 306 32.46 -27.04 14.94
N GLU A 307 31.98 -27.93 15.80
CA GLU A 307 30.87 -27.71 16.75
C GLU A 307 31.42 -27.45 18.17
N VAL A 308 30.56 -27.56 19.21
CA VAL A 308 30.86 -27.73 20.66
C VAL A 308 30.91 -26.42 21.49
N PRO A 309 30.24 -26.32 22.68
CA PRO A 309 28.95 -26.90 23.08
C PRO A 309 28.05 -25.90 23.87
N VAL A 310 26.84 -26.34 24.24
CA VAL A 310 25.99 -25.68 25.28
C VAL A 310 26.32 -26.24 26.67
N THR A 311 26.29 -25.41 27.70
CA THR A 311 26.26 -25.84 29.12
C THR A 311 25.31 -24.99 29.95
N PHE A 312 24.34 -25.70 30.57
CA PHE A 312 23.45 -25.37 31.70
C PHE A 312 22.87 -23.95 31.83
#